data_AF-A0A068F680-F1
#
_entry.id   AF-A0A068F680-F1
#
_cell.length_a   1.000
_cell.length_b   1.000
_cell.length_c   1.000
_cell.angle_alpha   90.00
_cell.angle_beta   90.00
_cell.angle_gamma   90.00
#
_symmetry.space_group_name_H-M   'P 1'
#
loop_
_entity.id
_entity.type
_entity.pdbx_description
1 polymer ?
#
loop_
_entity_poly.entity_id
_entity_poly.type
_entity_poly.pdbx_seq_one_letter_code
_entity_poly.pdbx_strand_id
1 'polypeptide(L)' 'GNAIEMNVDHDELFARITGSKSLWGNRLGINKVWQGTNPYIMLFDPETVEPILNSQKFIDKSHDYDY' A
#
# COMPACT_ATOMS: atom_id res chain seq x y z
N GLY A 1 -2.37 -9.66 12.80
CA GLY A 1 -2.31 -8.61 11.78
C GLY A 1 -1.11 -7.72 12.07
N ASN A 2 -0.72 -6.92 11.10
CA ASN A 2 0.51 -6.11 11.11
C ASN A 2 0.27 -4.67 11.60
N ALA A 3 -0.94 -4.37 12.08
CA ALA A 3 -1.39 -3.01 12.35
C ALA A 3 -0.63 -2.30 13.47
N ILE A 4 -0.17 -3.04 14.49
CA ILE A 4 0.61 -2.45 15.57
C ILE A 4 1.98 -2.04 15.05
N GLU A 5 2.58 -2.87 14.18
CA GLU A 5 3.85 -2.62 13.52
C GLU A 5 3.76 -1.51 12.45
N MET A 6 2.55 -1.08 12.08
CA MET A 6 2.35 0.05 11.17
C MET A 6 1.95 1.34 11.91
N ASN A 7 1.77 1.30 13.24
CA ASN A 7 1.51 2.48 14.07
C ASN A 7 2.82 3.17 14.46
N VAL A 8 3.47 3.77 13.46
CA VAL A 8 4.73 4.50 13.56
C VAL A 8 4.62 5.80 12.77
N ASP A 9 5.63 6.66 12.86
CA ASP A 9 5.68 7.86 12.01
C ASP A 9 5.73 7.51 10.51
N HIS A 10 5.41 8.48 9.67
CA HIS A 10 5.25 8.26 8.24
C HIS A 10 6.53 7.77 7.55
N ASP A 11 7.71 8.24 7.97
CA ASP A 11 8.98 7.88 7.35
C ASP A 11 9.34 6.43 7.68
N GLU A 12 9.19 6.04 8.94
CA GLU A 12 9.39 4.66 9.39
C GLU A 12 8.35 3.71 8.76
N LEU A 13 7.09 4.15 8.64
CA LEU A 13 6.05 3.37 7.96
C LEU A 13 6.42 3.13 6.50
N PHE A 14 6.87 4.18 5.80
CA PHE A 14 7.30 4.09 4.40
C PHE A 14 8.50 3.16 4.23
N ALA A 15 9.49 3.24 5.14
CA ALA A 15 10.64 2.35 5.15
C ALA A 15 10.24 0.88 5.33
N ARG A 16 9.31 0.59 6.26
CA ARG A 16 8.78 -0.77 6.49
C ARG A 16 8.02 -1.31 5.29
N ILE A 17 7.16 -0.50 4.68
CA ILE A 17 6.41 -0.86 3.47
C ILE A 17 7.38 -1.17 2.33
N THR A 18 8.39 -0.33 2.11
CA THR A 18 9.40 -0.53 1.07
C THR A 18 10.25 -1.78 1.35
N GLY A 19 10.67 -2.00 2.60
CA GLY A 19 11.37 -3.22 3.01
C GLY A 19 10.53 -4.48 2.77
N SER A 20 9.22 -4.41 3.00
CA SER A 20 8.30 -5.53 2.74
C SER A 20 8.20 -5.89 1.25
N LYS A 21 8.30 -4.90 0.36
CA LYS A 21 8.40 -5.12 -1.09
C LYS A 21 9.67 -5.93 -1.40
N SER A 22 10.81 -5.50 -0.85
CA SER A 22 12.11 -6.16 -1.07
C SER A 22 12.17 -7.59 -0.53
N LEU A 23 11.37 -7.92 0.47
CA LEU A 23 11.36 -9.26 1.07
C LEU A 23 10.34 -10.20 0.42
N TRP A 24 9.15 -9.69 0.07
CA TRP A 24 8.02 -10.52 -0.34
C TRP A 24 7.31 -10.07 -1.63
N GLY A 25 7.58 -8.86 -2.13
CA GLY A 25 6.93 -8.26 -3.30
C GLY A 25 7.71 -8.38 -4.62
N ASN A 26 8.95 -8.85 -4.62
CA ASN A 26 9.84 -8.80 -5.80
C ASN A 26 9.38 -9.61 -7.03
N ARG A 27 8.53 -10.64 -6.86
CA ARG A 27 8.16 -11.51 -8.00
C ARG A 27 6.95 -11.00 -8.80
N LEU A 28 6.05 -10.27 -8.15
CA LEU A 28 4.77 -9.87 -8.74
C LEU A 28 4.45 -8.38 -8.54
N GLY A 29 5.29 -7.61 -7.86
CA GLY A 29 5.02 -6.20 -7.58
C GLY A 29 3.92 -5.95 -6.56
N ILE A 30 3.47 -6.99 -5.87
CA ILE A 30 2.30 -6.98 -4.98
C ILE A 30 2.69 -7.55 -3.61
N ASN A 31 2.25 -6.88 -2.54
CA ASN A 31 2.35 -7.39 -1.18
C ASN A 31 0.96 -7.37 -0.50
N LYS A 32 0.64 -8.42 0.28
CA LYS A 32 -0.63 -8.53 1.00
C LYS A 32 -0.38 -8.33 2.49
N VAL A 33 -1.09 -7.41 3.11
CA VAL A 33 -0.94 -7.09 4.53
C VAL A 33 -2.29 -7.06 5.22
N TRP A 34 -2.29 -7.33 6.52
CA TRP A 34 -3.49 -7.22 7.35
C TRP A 34 -3.40 -5.99 8.24
N GLN A 35 -4.27 -5.01 8.02
CA GLN A 35 -4.44 -3.86 8.89
C GLN A 35 -5.65 -4.11 9.79
N GLY A 36 -5.38 -4.51 11.03
CA GLY A 36 -6.41 -4.97 11.95
C GLY A 36 -7.10 -6.21 11.40
N THR A 37 -8.42 -6.11 11.20
CA THR A 37 -9.26 -7.18 10.62
C THR A 37 -9.42 -7.08 9.11
N ASN A 38 -8.89 -6.02 8.49
CA ASN A 38 -9.09 -5.73 7.08
C ASN A 38 -7.84 -6.12 6.26
N PRO A 39 -7.99 -6.90 5.18
CA PRO A 39 -6.89 -7.21 4.29
C PRO A 39 -6.66 -6.05 3.32
N TYR A 40 -5.38 -5.75 3.06
CA TYR A 40 -4.95 -4.74 2.10
C TYR A 40 -3.97 -5.35 1.11
N ILE A 41 -3.98 -4.80 -0.10
CA ILE A 41 -3.05 -5.13 -1.17
C ILE A 41 -2.25 -3.88 -1.48
N MET A 42 -0.93 -3.97 -1.32
CA MET A 42 0.01 -2.92 -1.69
C MET A 42 0.55 -3.22 -3.09
N LEU A 43 0.52 -2.22 -3.95
CA LEU A 43 0.99 -2.29 -5.33
C LEU A 43 2.20 -1.37 -5.48
N PHE A 44 3.26 -1.87 -6.10
CA PHE A 44 4.53 -1.16 -6.18
C PHE A 44 5.05 -0.94 -7.59
N ASP A 45 4.42 -1.56 -8.58
CA ASP A 45 4.84 -1.45 -9.98
C ASP A 45 3.97 -0.40 -10.69
N PRO A 46 4.57 0.65 -11.28
CA PRO A 46 3.83 1.74 -11.91
C PRO A 46 2.81 1.27 -12.95
N GLU A 47 3.20 0.29 -13.78
CA GLU A 47 2.35 -0.30 -14.82
C GLU A 47 1.07 -0.94 -14.26
N THR A 48 1.11 -1.45 -13.03
CA THR A 48 -0.06 -2.05 -12.36
C THR A 48 -0.91 -0.99 -11.66
N VAL A 49 -0.28 0.06 -11.15
CA VAL A 49 -0.93 1.15 -10.41
C VAL A 49 -1.68 2.10 -11.34
N GLU A 50 -1.12 2.41 -12.51
CA GLU A 50 -1.66 3.40 -13.45
C GLU A 50 -3.11 3.11 -13.91
N PRO A 51 -3.50 1.88 -14.31
CA PRO A 51 -4.89 1.59 -14.67
C PRO A 51 -5.89 1.77 -13.52
N ILE A 52 -5.44 1.56 -12.27
CA ILE A 52 -6.28 1.70 -11.07
C ILE A 52 -6.47 3.17 -10.73
N LEU A 53 -5.38 3.96 -10.73
CA LEU A 53 -5.43 5.41 -10.49
C LEU A 53 -6.11 6.20 -11.60
N ASN A 54 -6.26 5.64 -12.80
CA ASN A 54 -7.06 6.22 -13.86
C ASN A 54 -8.55 5.78 -13.82
N SER A 55 -8.93 4.87 -12.93
CA SER A 55 -10.30 4.36 -12.85
C SER A 55 -11.22 5.28 -12.06
N GLN A 56 -12.34 5.70 -12.66
CA GLN A 56 -13.40 6.43 -11.95
C GLN A 56 -14.22 5.55 -10.99
N LYS A 57 -13.99 4.22 -10.98
CA LYS A 57 -14.76 3.25 -10.19
C LYS A 57 -14.05 2.79 -8.92
N PHE A 58 -12.72 2.75 -8.94
CA PHE A 58 -11.92 2.11 -7.88
C PHE A 58 -11.10 3.09 -7.05
N ILE A 59 -11.41 4.38 -7.12
CA ILE A 59 -10.69 5.44 -6.42
C ILE A 59 -11.61 6.05 -5.37
N ASP A 60 -11.30 5.73 -4.12
CA ASP A 60 -11.67 6.53 -2.96
C ASP A 60 -10.39 7.24 -2.51
N LYS A 61 -10.32 8.55 -2.67
CA LYS A 61 -9.09 9.31 -2.37
C LYS A 61 -9.06 9.61 -0.87
N SER A 62 -7.86 9.60 -0.29
CA SER A 62 -7.71 10.17 1.06
C SER A 62 -8.20 11.62 1.05
N HIS A 63 -8.81 12.05 2.14
CA HIS A 63 -9.18 13.44 2.38
C HIS A 63 -7.97 14.39 2.30
N ASP A 64 -6.75 13.86 2.45
CA ASP A 64 -5.52 14.64 2.25
C ASP A 64 -5.36 15.19 0.82
N TYR A 65 -6.16 14.69 -0.14
CA TYR A 65 -6.19 15.15 -1.54
C TYR A 65 -7.44 15.99 -1.88
N ASP A 66 -8.25 16.38 -0.89
CA ASP A 66 -9.34 17.33 -1.05
C ASP A 66 -8.76 18.76 -0.99
N TYR A 67 -8.43 19.35 -2.15
CA TYR A 67 -7.98 20.74 -2.28
C TYR A 67 -9.10 21.69 -2.69
#